data_AF-A0A7R9M3N6-F1
#
_entry.id   AF-A0A7R9M3N6-F1
#
_cell.length_a   1.000
_cell.length_b   1.000
_cell.length_c   1.000
_cell.angle_alpha   90.00
_cell.angle_beta   90.00
_cell.angle_gamma   90.00
#
_symmetry.space_group_name_H-M   'P 1'
#
loop_
_entity.id
_entity.type
_entity.pdbx_description
1 polymer ?
#
loop_
_entity_poly.entity_id
_entity_poly.type
_entity_poly.pdbx_seq_one_letter_code
_entity_poly.pdbx_strand_id
1 'polypeptide(L)'
;MKFKLILIWTLSIYLSTCMASDRWPDHDISTLKLLQIVHRHGDRSPTSFPPNDPFKDLSKYWVEGIGELTTKGKYRMYKLGEFIRQEYSDYLGDKFSPREVYARSSIAERCIESISNLLSGAYPPNQKDWQWGNTSDASLGL
;
A
#
# COMPACT_ATOMS: atom_id res chain seq x y z
N MET A 1 -72.46 0.99 -15.19
CA MET A 1 -71.24 0.67 -15.96
C MET A 1 -70.32 1.87 -15.96
N LYS A 2 -69.23 1.86 -15.20
CA LYS A 2 -68.12 2.82 -15.34
C LYS A 2 -66.79 2.09 -15.12
N PHE A 3 -65.92 2.24 -16.11
CA PHE A 3 -64.65 1.56 -16.32
C PHE A 3 -63.58 1.97 -15.30
N LYS A 4 -62.75 1.00 -14.86
CA LYS A 4 -61.48 1.25 -14.17
C LYS A 4 -60.48 1.81 -15.17
N LEU A 5 -59.84 2.94 -14.83
CA LEU A 5 -58.63 3.43 -15.49
C LEU A 5 -57.64 3.83 -14.39
N ILE A 6 -56.70 2.94 -14.07
CA ILE A 6 -55.58 3.22 -13.16
C ILE A 6 -54.42 3.67 -14.05
N LEU A 7 -54.15 4.97 -14.05
CA LEU A 7 -53.04 5.57 -14.76
C LEU A 7 -51.83 5.61 -13.81
N ILE A 8 -50.86 4.71 -14.02
CA ILE A 8 -49.58 4.68 -13.31
C ILE A 8 -48.67 5.76 -13.92
N TRP A 9 -48.52 6.91 -13.28
CA TRP A 9 -47.47 7.89 -13.61
C TRP A 9 -47.03 8.69 -12.38
N THR A 10 -46.23 8.10 -11.52
CA THR A 10 -45.19 8.85 -10.79
C THR A 10 -43.90 8.04 -10.86
N LEU A 11 -43.31 8.03 -12.05
CA LEU A 11 -41.89 7.76 -12.24
C LEU A 11 -41.11 8.95 -11.65
N SER A 12 -41.10 9.07 -10.33
CA SER A 12 -40.05 9.80 -9.63
C SER A 12 -38.99 8.77 -9.28
N ILE A 13 -38.04 8.64 -10.21
CA ILE A 13 -36.78 7.95 -10.00
C ILE A 13 -36.12 8.67 -8.81
N TYR A 14 -36.24 8.09 -7.63
CA TYR A 14 -35.25 8.31 -6.59
C TYR A 14 -33.98 7.70 -7.13
N LEU A 15 -33.15 8.54 -7.76
CA LEU A 15 -31.76 8.24 -7.99
C LEU A 15 -31.09 8.31 -6.62
N SER A 16 -31.36 7.31 -5.77
CA SER A 16 -30.48 6.96 -4.68
C SER A 16 -29.15 6.65 -5.34
N THR A 17 -28.22 7.58 -5.22
CA THR A 17 -26.83 7.36 -5.53
C THR A 17 -26.41 6.07 -4.86
N CYS A 18 -26.29 4.99 -5.63
CA CYS A 18 -25.51 3.82 -5.25
C CYS A 18 -24.03 4.21 -5.31
N MET A 19 -23.65 5.13 -4.45
CA MET A 19 -22.33 5.06 -3.84
C MET A 19 -22.58 4.46 -2.46
N ALA A 20 -23.12 3.24 -2.44
CA ALA A 20 -22.68 2.33 -1.41
C ALA A 20 -21.17 2.25 -1.65
N SER A 21 -20.41 2.92 -0.79
CA SER A 21 -19.11 2.39 -0.42
C SER A 21 -19.44 0.98 0.06
N ASP A 22 -19.40 0.00 -0.86
CA ASP A 22 -19.36 -1.41 -0.54
C ASP A 22 -18.02 -1.64 0.17
N ARG A 23 -17.93 -1.09 1.39
CA ARG A 23 -17.01 -1.61 2.39
C ARG A 23 -17.51 -3.03 2.56
N TRP A 24 -16.67 -3.98 2.19
CA TRP A 24 -16.87 -5.40 2.44
C TRP A 24 -17.49 -5.54 3.83
N PRO A 25 -18.52 -6.40 4.00
CA PRO A 25 -19.20 -6.54 5.29
C PRO A 25 -18.13 -6.65 6.37
N ASP A 26 -18.25 -5.85 7.45
CA ASP A 26 -17.28 -5.79 8.55
C ASP A 26 -16.92 -7.22 8.95
N HIS A 27 -15.82 -7.72 8.40
CA HIS A 27 -15.35 -9.05 8.67
C HIS A 27 -14.75 -8.92 10.06
N ASP A 28 -15.33 -9.63 11.02
CA ASP A 28 -14.83 -9.66 12.39
C ASP A 28 -13.37 -10.13 12.41
N ILE A 29 -12.44 -9.17 12.44
CA ILE A 29 -11.00 -9.41 12.40
C ILE A 29 -10.51 -10.10 13.66
N SER A 30 -11.33 -10.19 14.73
CA SER A 30 -10.98 -10.94 15.95
C SER A 30 -10.79 -12.44 15.68
N THR A 31 -11.38 -12.94 14.59
CA THR A 31 -11.23 -14.34 14.16
C THR A 31 -10.08 -14.56 13.18
N LEU A 32 -9.45 -13.49 12.68
CA LEU A 32 -8.37 -13.58 11.70
C LEU A 32 -7.20 -14.40 12.28
N LYS A 33 -6.75 -15.42 11.54
CA LYS A 33 -5.65 -16.31 11.95
C LYS A 33 -4.38 -16.09 11.15
N LEU A 34 -4.49 -15.65 9.90
CA LEU A 34 -3.37 -15.49 8.98
C LEU A 34 -3.67 -14.34 8.02
N LEU A 35 -2.70 -13.44 7.86
CA LEU A 35 -2.70 -12.41 6.83
C LEU A 35 -1.61 -12.71 5.80
N GLN A 36 -1.99 -12.94 4.55
CA GLN A 36 -1.05 -13.14 3.44
C GLN A 36 -1.26 -12.06 2.37
N ILE A 37 -0.20 -11.31 2.09
CA ILE A 37 -0.24 -10.19 1.15
C ILE A 37 0.73 -10.48 0.00
N VAL A 38 0.20 -10.47 -1.22
CA VAL A 38 1.01 -10.56 -2.45
C VAL A 38 0.83 -9.26 -3.21
N HIS A 39 1.91 -8.52 -3.39
CA HIS A 39 1.90 -7.25 -4.07
C HIS A 39 2.97 -7.20 -5.16
N ARG A 40 2.77 -6.32 -6.15
CA ARG A 40 3.80 -5.95 -7.11
C ARG A 40 4.74 -4.92 -6.46
N HIS A 41 5.96 -4.79 -6.99
CA HIS A 41 6.80 -3.64 -6.73
C HIS A 41 6.06 -2.32 -7.02
N GLY A 42 6.48 -1.22 -6.38
CA GLY A 42 5.92 0.11 -6.63
C GLY A 42 6.30 0.68 -8.00
N ASP A 43 5.92 1.93 -8.26
CA ASP A 43 6.17 2.59 -9.54
C ASP A 43 7.67 2.70 -9.84
N ARG A 44 8.08 2.24 -11.02
CA ARG A 44 9.48 2.21 -11.47
C ARG A 44 9.66 2.94 -12.79
N SER A 45 10.89 3.25 -13.14
CA SER A 45 11.24 3.66 -14.50
C SER A 45 11.10 2.49 -15.50
N PRO A 46 10.97 2.78 -16.81
CA PRO A 46 11.00 1.75 -17.85
C PRO A 46 12.29 0.92 -17.78
N THR A 47 12.25 -0.35 -18.18
CA THR A 47 13.45 -1.23 -18.23
C THR A 47 14.21 -1.11 -19.54
N SER A 48 13.64 -0.41 -20.53
CA SER A 48 14.18 -0.21 -21.87
C SER A 48 13.37 0.89 -22.55
N PHE A 49 13.99 1.59 -23.50
CA PHE A 49 13.34 2.64 -24.29
C PHE A 49 13.39 2.30 -25.78
N PRO A 50 12.34 2.60 -26.56
CA PRO A 50 12.43 2.63 -28.01
C PRO A 50 13.52 3.63 -28.48
N PRO A 51 14.13 3.43 -29.67
CA PRO A 51 15.23 4.29 -30.15
C PRO A 51 14.91 5.80 -30.15
N ASN A 52 13.66 6.15 -30.49
CA ASN A 52 13.19 7.54 -30.65
C ASN A 52 12.30 8.01 -29.49
N ASP A 53 12.39 7.40 -28.32
CA ASP A 53 11.63 7.83 -27.15
C ASP A 53 12.09 9.21 -26.66
N PRO A 54 11.19 10.22 -26.56
CA PRO A 54 11.56 11.56 -26.10
C PRO A 54 11.90 11.62 -24.60
N PHE A 55 11.59 10.59 -23.82
CA PHE A 55 11.82 10.51 -22.37
C PHE A 55 12.98 9.56 -21.98
N LYS A 56 13.83 9.19 -22.94
CA LYS A 56 14.98 8.28 -22.68
C LYS A 56 16.14 8.91 -21.91
N ASP A 57 16.17 10.24 -21.77
CA ASP A 57 17.19 10.94 -20.99
C ASP A 57 16.97 10.68 -19.49
N LEU A 58 17.73 9.72 -18.96
CA LEU A 58 17.65 9.29 -17.56
C LEU A 58 17.98 10.44 -16.59
N SER A 59 18.94 11.29 -16.93
CA SER A 59 19.35 12.40 -16.05
C SER A 59 18.24 13.43 -15.84
N LYS A 60 17.29 13.50 -16.77
CA LYS A 60 16.18 14.44 -16.76
C LYS A 60 14.86 13.82 -16.27
N TYR A 61 14.56 12.60 -16.69
CA TYR A 61 13.24 11.99 -16.49
C TYR A 61 13.23 10.82 -15.50
N TRP A 62 14.36 10.14 -15.30
CA TRP A 62 14.47 8.90 -14.52
C TRP A 62 15.77 8.91 -13.71
N VAL A 63 15.88 9.86 -12.78
CA VAL A 63 17.10 10.12 -12.01
C VAL A 63 17.56 8.93 -11.18
N GLU A 64 16.63 8.05 -10.81
CA GLU A 64 16.90 6.79 -10.10
C GLU A 64 17.57 5.73 -10.98
N GLY A 65 17.55 5.88 -12.31
CA GLY A 65 18.09 4.92 -13.27
C GLY A 65 17.02 4.07 -13.94
N ILE A 66 17.44 3.13 -14.79
CA ILE A 66 16.56 2.30 -15.64
C ILE A 66 16.05 1.07 -14.90
N GLY A 67 14.74 0.80 -14.96
CA GLY A 67 14.11 -0.31 -14.23
C GLY A 67 14.04 -0.14 -12.70
N GLU A 68 14.53 0.97 -12.17
CA GLU A 68 14.63 1.28 -10.75
C GLU A 68 13.35 1.87 -10.18
N LEU A 69 13.13 1.66 -8.88
CA LEU A 69 11.95 2.16 -8.18
C LEU A 69 12.04 3.69 -8.07
N THR A 70 11.01 4.38 -8.55
CA THR A 70 10.95 5.85 -8.48
C THR A 70 10.69 6.31 -7.04
N THR A 71 11.05 7.55 -6.73
CA THR A 71 10.73 8.18 -5.44
C THR A 71 9.23 8.13 -5.13
N LYS A 72 8.37 8.34 -6.14
CA LYS A 72 6.91 8.19 -6.00
C LYS A 72 6.51 6.74 -5.71
N GLY A 73 7.16 5.77 -6.36
CA GLY A 73 6.98 4.35 -6.10
C GLY A 73 7.34 3.96 -4.67
N LYS A 74 8.48 4.43 -4.16
CA LYS A 74 8.92 4.25 -2.76
C LYS A 74 7.86 4.75 -1.79
N TYR A 75 7.41 6.00 -1.98
CA TYR A 75 6.36 6.59 -1.15
C TYR A 75 5.04 5.82 -1.21
N ARG A 76 4.62 5.35 -2.39
CA ARG A 76 3.41 4.51 -2.52
C ARG A 76 3.52 3.21 -1.74
N MET A 77 4.69 2.56 -1.77
CA MET A 77 4.92 1.34 -0.99
C MET A 77 4.88 1.62 0.51
N TYR A 78 5.46 2.73 0.96
CA TYR A 78 5.34 3.20 2.34
C TYR A 78 3.88 3.43 2.76
N LYS A 79 3.10 4.16 1.96
CA LYS A 79 1.67 4.39 2.22
C LYS A 79 0.86 3.09 2.24
N LEU A 80 1.20 2.11 1.39
CA LEU A 80 0.58 0.79 1.43
C LEU A 80 0.88 0.08 2.75
N GLY A 81 2.10 0.20 3.27
CA GLY A 81 2.46 -0.29 4.60
C GLY A 81 1.61 0.33 5.71
N GLU A 82 1.48 1.67 5.72
CA GLU A 82 0.63 2.38 6.69
C GLU A 82 -0.83 1.92 6.60
N PHE A 83 -1.35 1.76 5.38
CA PHE A 83 -2.70 1.24 5.17
C PHE A 83 -2.87 -0.16 5.76
N ILE A 84 -1.96 -1.10 5.46
CA ILE A 84 -2.02 -2.45 6.03
C ILE A 84 -1.98 -2.42 7.56
N ARG A 85 -1.13 -1.57 8.14
CA ARG A 85 -1.03 -1.43 9.60
C ARG A 85 -2.32 -0.87 10.20
N GLN A 86 -2.97 0.06 9.52
CA GLN A 86 -4.23 0.64 9.97
C GLN A 86 -5.39 -0.36 9.86
N GLU A 87 -5.51 -1.05 8.73
CA GLU A 87 -6.64 -1.97 8.50
C GLU A 87 -6.56 -3.23 9.37
N TYR A 88 -5.36 -3.68 9.74
CA TYR A 88 -5.14 -4.89 10.52
C TYR A 88 -4.55 -4.60 11.91
N SER A 89 -4.78 -3.39 12.47
CA SER A 89 -4.21 -2.98 13.76
C SER A 89 -4.50 -3.96 14.88
N ASP A 90 -5.74 -4.45 14.97
CA ASP A 90 -6.16 -5.32 16.09
C ASP A 90 -5.55 -6.71 15.98
N TYR A 91 -5.26 -7.18 14.76
CA TYR A 91 -4.58 -8.45 14.50
C TYR A 91 -3.06 -8.34 14.69
N LEU A 92 -2.46 -7.24 14.21
CA LEU A 92 -1.01 -7.01 14.28
C LEU A 92 -0.52 -6.55 15.65
N GLY A 93 -1.42 -6.00 16.48
CA GLY A 93 -1.12 -5.49 17.81
C GLY A 93 -0.19 -4.27 17.83
N ASP A 94 -0.06 -3.67 19.01
CA ASP A 94 0.72 -2.43 19.19
C ASP A 94 2.23 -2.63 19.08
N LYS A 95 2.72 -3.83 19.43
CA LYS A 95 4.16 -4.12 19.48
C LYS A 95 4.60 -4.88 18.23
N PHE A 96 5.65 -4.39 17.58
CA PHE A 96 6.29 -5.13 16.50
C PHE A 96 7.09 -6.31 17.05
N SER A 97 6.81 -7.52 16.54
CA SER A 97 7.58 -8.73 16.78
C SER A 97 8.15 -9.28 15.47
N PRO A 98 9.49 -9.35 15.30
CA PRO A 98 10.09 -9.93 14.10
C PRO A 98 9.83 -11.44 13.96
N ARG A 99 9.21 -12.09 14.96
CA ARG A 99 8.82 -13.50 14.92
C ARG A 99 7.44 -13.73 14.30
N GLU A 100 6.63 -12.67 14.17
CA GLU A 100 5.24 -12.75 13.71
C GLU A 100 5.08 -12.30 12.25
N VAL A 101 6.13 -11.72 11.68
CA VAL A 101 6.12 -11.16 10.33
C VAL A 101 7.20 -11.83 9.49
N TYR A 102 6.78 -12.42 8.37
CA TYR A 102 7.69 -12.96 7.37
C TYR A 102 7.50 -12.21 6.05
N ALA A 103 8.59 -11.70 5.51
CA ALA A 103 8.63 -10.90 4.30
C ALA A 103 9.59 -11.54 3.28
N ARG A 104 9.12 -11.74 2.05
CA ARG A 104 9.91 -12.32 0.95
C ARG A 104 9.69 -11.51 -0.32
N SER A 105 10.78 -11.18 -1.00
CA SER A 105 10.76 -10.51 -2.31
C SER A 105 11.43 -11.37 -3.39
N SER A 106 11.21 -11.01 -4.65
CA SER A 106 12.10 -11.43 -5.73
C SER A 106 13.41 -10.63 -5.69
N ILE A 107 14.48 -11.17 -6.27
CA ILE A 107 15.85 -10.60 -6.19
C ILE A 107 16.08 -9.26 -6.88
N ALA A 108 15.13 -8.74 -7.68
CA ALA A 108 15.31 -7.46 -8.34
C ALA A 108 15.33 -6.31 -7.31
N GLU A 109 16.25 -5.35 -7.46
CA GLU A 109 16.43 -4.23 -6.53
C GLU A 109 15.13 -3.51 -6.20
N ARG A 110 14.36 -3.11 -7.22
CA ARG A 110 13.02 -2.52 -7.06
C ARG A 110 12.06 -3.32 -6.16
N CYS A 111 12.18 -4.63 -6.11
CA CYS A 111 11.32 -5.50 -5.30
C CYS A 111 11.81 -5.57 -3.86
N ILE A 112 13.12 -5.61 -3.64
CA ILE A 112 13.76 -5.48 -2.32
C ILE A 112 13.42 -4.10 -1.75
N GLU A 113 13.60 -3.04 -2.52
CA GLU A 113 13.30 -1.69 -2.06
C GLU A 113 11.79 -1.49 -1.79
N SER A 114 10.92 -2.08 -2.61
CA SER A 114 9.47 -2.01 -2.39
C SER A 114 9.05 -2.66 -1.07
N ILE A 115 9.59 -3.85 -0.76
CA ILE A 115 9.24 -4.53 0.49
C ILE A 115 9.83 -3.81 1.71
N SER A 116 11.04 -3.25 1.59
CA SER A 116 11.63 -2.41 2.64
C SER A 116 10.77 -1.19 2.94
N ASN A 117 10.35 -0.43 1.93
CA ASN A 117 9.49 0.75 2.12
C ASN A 117 8.12 0.38 2.71
N LEU A 118 7.52 -0.73 2.26
CA LEU A 118 6.27 -1.24 2.83
C LEU A 118 6.42 -1.55 4.32
N LEU A 119 7.46 -2.29 4.69
CA LEU A 119 7.71 -2.64 6.09
C LEU A 119 8.00 -1.41 6.95
N SER A 120 8.69 -0.39 6.42
CA SER A 120 8.91 0.88 7.12
C SER A 120 7.60 1.63 7.40
N GLY A 121 6.60 1.54 6.52
CA GLY A 121 5.28 2.12 6.75
C GLY A 121 4.41 1.28 7.70
N ALA A 122 4.51 -0.06 7.60
CA ALA A 122 3.72 -0.97 8.42
C ALA A 122 4.24 -1.08 9.88
N TYR A 123 5.55 -0.94 10.07
CA TYR A 123 6.22 -1.12 11.35
C TYR A 123 7.22 0.01 11.62
N PRO A 124 6.74 1.25 11.80
CA PRO A 124 7.61 2.37 12.16
C PRO A 124 8.26 2.09 13.53
N PRO A 125 9.53 2.48 13.74
CA PRO A 125 10.20 2.32 15.03
C PRO A 125 9.43 3.08 16.12
N ASN A 126 9.18 2.42 17.24
CA ASN A 126 8.55 3.05 18.40
C ASN A 126 9.63 3.73 19.28
N GLN A 127 9.25 4.63 20.19
CA GLN A 127 10.21 5.37 21.03
C GLN A 127 11.04 4.50 21.99
N LYS A 128 10.65 3.25 22.22
CA LYS A 128 11.24 2.39 23.27
C LYS A 128 12.15 1.30 22.70
N ASP A 129 11.90 0.85 21.48
CA ASP A 129 12.57 -0.27 20.84
C ASP A 129 13.00 0.08 19.41
N TRP A 130 14.09 -0.55 18.93
CA TRP A 130 14.51 -0.48 17.51
C TRP A 130 14.87 0.93 17.01
N GLN A 131 15.58 1.70 17.83
CA GLN A 131 16.22 2.95 17.41
C GLN A 131 17.73 2.84 17.58
N TRP A 132 18.49 3.21 16.55
CA TRP A 132 19.95 3.23 16.56
C TRP A 132 20.41 4.69 16.66
N GLY A 133 21.42 4.97 17.50
CA GLY A 133 22.00 6.31 17.64
C GLY A 133 21.38 7.23 18.71
N ASN A 134 20.33 6.79 19.41
CA ASN A 134 19.78 7.50 20.58
C ASN A 134 20.37 7.03 21.92
N THR A 135 21.37 6.14 21.88
CA THR A 135 22.21 5.79 23.02
C THR A 135 23.34 6.80 23.12
N SER A 136 23.60 7.35 24.30
CA SER A 136 24.76 8.22 24.59
C SER A 136 26.13 7.58 24.31
N ASP A 137 26.16 6.32 23.88
CA ASP A 137 27.36 5.62 23.46
C ASP A 137 27.58 5.75 21.94
N ALA A 138 28.21 6.87 21.56
CA ALA A 138 28.80 7.09 20.24
C ALA A 138 30.12 6.30 20.04
N SER A 139 30.17 5.05 20.49
CA SER A 139 31.39 4.20 20.45
C SER A 139 31.29 2.99 19.54
N LEU A 140 30.16 2.77 18.86
CA LEU A 140 30.05 1.72 17.84
C LEU A 140 29.90 2.35 16.46
N GLY A 141 31.03 2.87 15.98
CA GLY A 141 31.21 3.24 14.59
C GLY A 141 31.16 2.02 13.68
N LEU A 142 30.53 2.23 12.52
CA LEU A 142 30.96 1.63 11.26
C LEU A 142 31.84 2.65 10.53
#